data_AF-A0A970U5R3-F1
#
_entry.id   AF-A0A970U5R3-F1
#
_cell.length_a   1.000
_cell.length_b   1.000
_cell.length_c   1.000
_cell.angle_alpha   90.00
_cell.angle_beta   90.00
_cell.angle_gamma   90.00
#
_symmetry.space_group_name_H-M   'P 1'
#
loop_
_entity.id
_entity.type
_entity.pdbx_description
1 polymer ?
#
loop_
_entity_poly.entity_id
_entity_poly.type
_entity_poly.pdbx_seq_one_letter_code
_entity_poly.pdbx_strand_id
1 'polypeptide(L)' 'MENKTLEELSLEYYEGAEFQKQLIEKNRLKLSAARKSGDKTEELRLTKLITVLYSQRRELLDTAAKLKHYYKFSGVSIK' A
#
# COMPACT_ATOMS: atom_id res chain seq x y z
N MET A 1 10.86 13.92 19.88
CA MET A 1 10.33 12.88 19.00
C MET A 1 10.50 11.57 19.73
N GLU A 2 9.42 10.87 20.03
CA GLU A 2 9.51 9.50 20.54
C GLU A 2 10.02 8.58 19.43
N ASN A 3 10.94 7.69 19.77
CA ASN A 3 11.43 6.68 18.85
C ASN A 3 10.41 5.54 18.80
N LYS A 4 9.84 5.30 17.62
CA LYS A 4 8.95 4.17 17.38
C LYS A 4 9.75 2.86 17.38
N THR A 5 9.17 1.83 17.96
CA THR A 5 9.64 0.45 17.80
C THR A 5 9.44 -0.02 16.36
N LEU A 6 10.17 -1.07 15.95
CA LEU A 6 9.99 -1.67 14.62
C LEU A 6 8.59 -2.26 14.44
N GLU A 7 7.94 -2.69 15.52
CA GLU A 7 6.58 -3.21 15.49
C GLU A 7 5.55 -2.11 15.27
N GLU A 8 5.67 -0.98 15.99
CA GLU A 8 4.83 0.20 15.74
C GLU A 8 5.01 0.72 14.32
N LEU A 9 6.25 0.78 13.83
CA LEU A 9 6.51 1.17 12.45
C LEU A 9 5.88 0.18 11.45
N SER A 10 5.96 -1.14 11.71
CA SER A 10 5.28 -2.15 10.89
C SER A 10 3.77 -1.92 10.83
N LEU A 11 3.13 -1.56 11.95
CA LEU A 11 1.69 -1.30 11.99
C LEU A 11 1.33 -0.10 11.11
N GLU A 12 2.11 0.98 11.17
CA GLU A 12 1.89 2.15 10.32
C GLU A 12 2.00 1.83 8.82
N TYR A 13 2.96 1.00 8.42
CA TYR A 13 3.06 0.54 7.03
C TYR A 13 1.84 -0.31 6.61
N TYR A 14 1.30 -1.15 7.51
CA TYR A 14 0.06 -1.90 7.25
C TYR A 14 -1.15 -0.97 7.13
N GLU A 15 -1.27 0.03 8.00
CA GLU A 15 -2.33 1.05 7.93
C GLU A 15 -2.26 1.83 6.62
N GLY A 16 -1.06 2.25 6.21
CA GLY A 16 -0.83 2.88 4.92
C GLY A 16 -1.26 1.97 3.75
N ALA A 17 -0.99 0.67 3.82
CA ALA A 17 -1.41 -0.28 2.80
C ALA A 17 -2.94 -0.45 2.72
N GLU A 18 -3.66 -0.36 3.85
CA GLU A 18 -5.13 -0.37 3.83
C GLU A 18 -5.74 0.96 3.38
N PHE A 19 -5.11 2.09 3.67
CA PHE A 19 -5.50 3.35 3.05
C PHE A 19 -5.37 3.28 1.52
N GLN A 20 -4.27 2.73 1.02
CA GLN A 20 -4.07 2.52 -0.43
C GLN A 20 -5.14 1.60 -1.04
N LYS A 21 -5.55 0.53 -0.33
CA LYS A 21 -6.65 -0.34 -0.77
C LYS A 21 -7.96 0.42 -0.93
N GLN A 22 -8.32 1.27 0.03
CA GLN A 22 -9.54 2.08 -0.06
C GLN A 22 -9.48 3.06 -1.25
N LEU A 23 -8.33 3.69 -1.48
CA LEU A 23 -8.12 4.56 -2.65
C LEU A 23 -8.23 3.80 -3.97
N ILE A 24 -7.67 2.60 -4.06
CA ILE A 24 -7.79 1.74 -5.23
C ILE A 24 -9.27 1.46 -5.52
N GLU A 25 -10.03 0.99 -4.54
CA GLU A 25 -11.45 0.66 -4.73
C GLU A 25 -12.27 1.89 -5.17
N LYS A 26 -12.03 3.06 -4.56
CA LYS A 26 -12.66 4.32 -4.98
C LYS A 26 -12.34 4.68 -6.43
N ASN A 27 -11.08 4.51 -6.86
CA ASN A 27 -10.68 4.81 -8.23
C ASN A 27 -11.19 3.77 -9.23
N ARG A 28 -11.38 2.50 -8.84
CA ARG A 28 -12.00 1.47 -9.68
C ARG A 28 -13.45 1.80 -10.00
N LEU A 29 -14.20 2.34 -9.04
CA LEU A 29 -15.57 2.83 -9.27
C LEU A 29 -15.57 3.97 -10.29
N LYS A 30 -14.66 4.94 -10.15
CA LYS A 30 -14.49 6.04 -11.13
C LYS A 30 -14.10 5.52 -12.51
N LEU A 31 -13.21 4.53 -12.59
CA LEU A 31 -12.77 3.93 -13.85
C LEU A 31 -13.94 3.25 -14.56
N SER A 32 -14.79 2.56 -13.81
CA SER A 32 -16.03 1.98 -14.35
C SER A 32 -16.95 3.06 -14.92
N ALA A 33 -17.10 4.20 -14.23
CA ALA A 33 -17.88 5.33 -14.73
C ALA A 33 -17.28 5.93 -16.01
N ALA A 34 -15.97 6.17 -16.05
CA ALA A 34 -15.27 6.69 -17.24
C ALA A 34 -15.40 5.76 -18.46
N ARG A 35 -15.35 4.44 -18.24
CA ARG A 35 -15.60 3.43 -19.28
C ARG A 35 -17.01 3.51 -19.84
N LYS A 36 -18.01 3.68 -18.97
CA LYS A 36 -19.41 3.81 -19.36
C LYS A 36 -19.70 5.11 -20.11
N SER A 37 -19.05 6.21 -19.74
CA SER A 37 -19.20 7.50 -20.43
C SER A 37 -18.39 7.59 -21.73
N GLY A 38 -17.49 6.63 -21.99
CA GLY A 38 -16.59 6.68 -23.13
C GLY A 38 -15.43 7.67 -22.99
N ASP A 39 -15.18 8.19 -21.79
CA ASP A 39 -14.08 9.11 -21.52
C ASP A 39 -12.74 8.37 -21.50
N LYS A 40 -12.10 8.28 -22.67
CA LYS A 40 -10.83 7.56 -22.86
C LYS A 40 -9.64 8.22 -22.16
N THR A 41 -9.67 9.53 -22.01
CA THR A 41 -8.61 10.27 -21.31
C THR A 41 -8.64 9.93 -19.82
N GLU A 42 -9.82 10.01 -19.21
CA GLU A 42 -10.01 9.67 -17.79
C GLU A 42 -9.82 8.17 -17.53
N GLU A 43 -10.27 7.30 -18.44
CA GLU A 43 -10.02 5.86 -18.37
C GLU A 43 -8.51 5.57 -18.30
N LEU A 44 -7.71 6.17 -19.19
CA LEU A 44 -6.26 5.98 -19.21
C LEU A 44 -5.59 6.52 -17.94
N ARG A 45 -6.00 7.73 -17.50
CA ARG A 45 -5.46 8.36 -16.29
C ARG A 45 -5.71 7.50 -15.06
N LEU A 46 -6.94 7.02 -14.88
CA LEU A 46 -7.33 6.18 -13.74
C LEU A 46 -6.65 4.81 -13.79
N THR A 47 -6.51 4.21 -14.97
CA THR A 47 -5.79 2.92 -15.12
C THR A 47 -4.33 3.04 -14.68
N LYS A 48 -3.62 4.10 -15.12
CA LYS A 48 -2.24 4.37 -14.69
C LYS A 48 -2.16 4.61 -13.18
N LEU A 49 -3.06 5.44 -12.64
CA LEU A 49 -3.11 5.73 -11.21
C LEU A 49 -3.29 4.46 -10.38
N ILE A 50 -4.29 3.64 -10.71
CA ILE A 50 -4.56 2.39 -9.98
C ILE A 50 -3.34 1.45 -10.01
N THR A 51 -2.65 1.35 -11.15
CA THR A 51 -1.44 0.54 -11.28
C THR A 51 -0.33 1.00 -10.33
N VAL A 52 -0.11 2.32 -10.23
CA VAL A 52 0.86 2.90 -9.29
C VAL A 52 0.47 2.61 -7.84
N LEU A 53 -0.81 2.79 -7.48
CA LEU A 53 -1.29 2.52 -6.12
C LEU A 53 -1.11 1.04 -5.74
N TYR A 54 -1.31 0.10 -6.67
CA TYR A 54 -1.03 -1.31 -6.41
C TYR A 54 0.46 -1.58 -6.15
N SER A 55 1.38 -0.96 -6.90
CA SER A 55 2.82 -1.10 -6.66
C SER A 55 3.21 -0.55 -5.28
N GLN A 56 2.79 0.68 -4.98
CA GLN A 56 3.06 1.32 -3.69
C GLN A 56 2.50 0.49 -2.53
N ARG A 57 1.26 -0.01 -2.65
CA ARG A 57 0.66 -0.86 -1.62
C ARG A 57 1.50 -2.13 -1.38
N ARG A 58 1.99 -2.77 -2.44
CA ARG A 58 2.85 -3.97 -2.31
C ARG A 58 4.15 -3.64 -1.58
N GLU A 59 4.77 -2.51 -1.88
CA GLU A 59 6.01 -2.06 -1.20
C GLU A 59 5.78 -1.77 0.29
N LEU A 60 4.64 -1.16 0.65
CA LEU A 60 4.27 -0.94 2.05
C LEU A 60 4.10 -2.27 2.79
N LEU A 61 3.41 -3.25 2.20
CA LEU A 61 3.20 -4.56 2.81
C LEU A 61 4.50 -5.34 2.99
N ASP A 62 5.38 -5.30 1.98
CA ASP A 62 6.70 -5.95 2.05
C ASP A 62 7.57 -5.31 3.14
N THR A 63 7.57 -3.98 3.24
CA THR A 63 8.27 -3.25 4.29
C THR A 63 7.71 -3.58 5.68
N ALA A 64 6.39 -3.59 5.83
CA ALA A 64 5.72 -3.97 7.08
C ALA A 64 6.13 -5.37 7.53
N ALA A 65 6.07 -6.36 6.61
CA ALA A 65 6.43 -7.74 6.91
C ALA A 65 7.90 -7.88 7.35
N LYS A 66 8.82 -7.17 6.70
CA LYS A 66 10.24 -7.14 7.06
C LYS A 66 10.46 -6.54 8.45
N LEU A 67 9.78 -5.45 8.77
CA LEU A 67 9.87 -4.79 10.09
C LEU A 67 9.33 -5.69 11.20
N LYS A 68 8.16 -6.30 11.00
CA LYS A 68 7.52 -7.21 11.96
C LYS A 68 8.39 -8.43 12.30
N HIS A 69 9.16 -8.92 11.33
CA HIS A 69 9.98 -10.11 11.48
C HIS A 69 11.47 -9.83 11.56
N TYR A 70 11.87 -8.57 11.77
CA TYR A 70 13.27 -8.15 11.71
C TYR A 70 14.18 -8.98 12.63
N TYR A 71 13.75 -9.24 13.87
CA TYR A 71 14.51 -10.07 14.83
C TYR A 71 14.39 -11.59 14.60
N LYS A 72 13.39 -12.06 13.85
CA LYS A 72 13.29 -13.48 13.46
C LYS A 72 14.31 -13.86 12.38
N PHE A 73 14.73 -12.89 11.56
CA PHE A 73 15.67 -13.12 10.46
C PHE A 73 17.10 -12.66 10.77
N SER A 74 17.33 -11.88 11.83
CA SER A 74 18.66 -11.36 12.17
C SER A 74 19.54 -12.32 12.98
N GLY A 75 19.06 -13.50 13.37
CA GLY A 75 19.86 -14.52 14.07
C GLY A 75 20.38 -14.10 15.46
N VAL A 76 19.98 -12.93 15.97
CA VAL A 76 20.38 -12.47 17.30
C VAL A 76 19.43 -13.08 18.32
N SER A 77 19.79 -14.28 18.77
CA SER A 77 19.29 -14.82 20.04
C SER A 77 19.87 -13.94 21.15
N ILE A 78 19.10 -12.96 21.63
CA ILE A 78 19.44 -12.26 22.86
C ILE A 78 19.25 -13.31 23.98
N LYS A 79 20.38 -13.85 24.46
CA LYS A 79 20.45 -14.64 25.69
C LYS A 79 20.37 -13.74 26.90
#